data_AF-A0A844X7B2-F1
#
_entry.id   AF-A0A844X7B2-F1
#
_cell.length_a   1.000
_cell.length_b   1.000
_cell.length_c   1.000
_cell.angle_alpha   90.00
_cell.angle_beta   90.00
_cell.angle_gamma   90.00
#
_symmetry.space_group_name_H-M   'P 1'
#
loop_
_entity.id
_entity.type
_entity.pdbx_description
1 polymer ?
#
loop_
_entity_poly.entity_id
_entity_poly.type
_entity_poly.pdbx_seq_one_letter_code
_entity_poly.pdbx_strand_id
1 'polypeptide(L)'
;MAQKDAWCAEIEQLDLSPLIKQIFVNSAVEQTDNETIVLHLRSNVKHLINSVSNVIKVKKALCKHRNQELDVNIIIDDDLNYKTPIEMREELYQE
;
A
#
# COMPACT_ATOMS: atom_id res chain seq x y z
N MET A 1 -16.65 5.54 4.62
CA MET A 1 -16.66 4.10 4.26
C MET A 1 -16.02 3.84 2.88
N ALA A 2 -16.09 4.75 1.90
CA ALA A 2 -15.58 4.53 0.53
C ALA A 2 -14.05 4.34 0.37
N GLN A 3 -13.22 4.90 1.26
CA GLN A 3 -11.76 4.77 1.13
C GLN A 3 -11.25 3.39 1.56
N LYS A 4 -12.05 2.64 2.33
CA LYS A 4 -11.73 1.27 2.76
C LYS A 4 -11.62 0.30 1.59
N ASP A 5 -12.57 0.41 0.65
CA ASP A 5 -12.63 -0.48 -0.50
C ASP A 5 -11.75 -0.03 -1.67
N ALA A 6 -11.57 1.28 -1.86
CA ALA A 6 -10.84 1.81 -3.01
C ALA A 6 -9.39 1.28 -3.07
N TRP A 7 -8.69 1.24 -1.94
CA TRP A 7 -7.32 0.75 -1.89
C TRP A 7 -7.22 -0.75 -2.09
N CYS A 8 -8.08 -1.54 -1.44
CA CYS A 8 -8.18 -2.99 -1.68
C CYS A 8 -8.42 -3.29 -3.15
N ALA A 9 -9.40 -2.61 -3.76
CA ALA A 9 -9.75 -2.79 -5.16
C ALA A 9 -8.59 -2.41 -6.10
N GLU A 10 -7.85 -1.35 -5.80
CA GLU A 10 -6.66 -0.96 -6.57
C GLU A 10 -5.57 -2.04 -6.51
N ILE A 11 -5.30 -2.60 -5.31
CA ILE A 11 -4.33 -3.69 -5.12
C ILE A 11 -4.73 -4.96 -5.88
N GLU A 12 -6.03 -5.26 -5.97
CA GLU A 12 -6.51 -6.43 -6.72
C GLU A 12 -6.41 -6.25 -8.24
N GLN A 13 -6.47 -5.01 -8.73
CA GLN A 13 -6.27 -4.69 -10.14
C GLN A 13 -4.78 -4.61 -10.53
N LEU A 14 -3.90 -4.37 -9.56
CA LEU A 14 -2.46 -4.35 -9.76
C LEU A 14 -1.94 -5.78 -10.03
N ASP A 15 -1.22 -5.96 -11.13
CA ASP A 15 -0.51 -7.21 -11.44
C ASP A 15 0.77 -7.32 -10.60
N LEU A 16 0.61 -7.80 -9.35
CA LEU A 16 1.66 -7.84 -8.34
C LEU A 16 2.15 -9.26 -8.06
N SER A 17 3.47 -9.42 -7.96
CA SER A 17 4.04 -10.64 -7.36
C SER A 17 3.62 -10.76 -5.89
N PRO A 18 3.52 -11.98 -5.33
CA PRO A 18 3.03 -12.21 -3.95
C PRO A 18 3.75 -11.37 -2.89
N LEU A 19 5.08 -11.23 -3.02
CA LEU A 19 5.90 -10.46 -2.10
C LEU A 19 5.61 -8.95 -2.17
N ILE A 20 5.37 -8.41 -3.37
CA ILE A 20 5.02 -7.01 -3.53
C ILE A 20 3.60 -6.77 -3.03
N LYS A 21 2.67 -7.67 -3.34
CA LYS A 21 1.30 -7.64 -2.81
C LYS A 21 1.28 -7.56 -1.29
N GLN A 22 2.16 -8.30 -0.60
CA GLN A 22 2.32 -8.22 0.86
C GLN A 22 2.66 -6.81 1.35
N ILE A 23 3.52 -6.06 0.66
CA ILE A 23 3.83 -4.67 1.03
C ILE A 23 2.56 -3.83 0.94
N PHE A 24 1.83 -3.93 -0.17
CA PHE A 24 0.60 -3.18 -0.41
C PHE A 24 -0.50 -3.48 0.62
N VAL A 25 -0.77 -4.76 0.91
CA VAL A 25 -1.86 -5.14 1.84
C VAL A 25 -1.54 -4.85 3.31
N ASN A 26 -0.27 -4.67 3.65
CA ASN A 26 0.21 -4.22 4.96
C ASN A 26 0.54 -2.72 4.97
N SER A 27 0.19 -1.98 3.91
CA SER A 27 0.34 -0.53 3.84
C SER A 27 -1.00 0.15 3.69
N ALA A 28 -1.18 1.27 4.37
CA ALA A 28 -2.29 2.16 4.07
C ALA A 28 -1.84 3.19 3.03
N VAL A 29 -2.73 3.52 2.11
CA VAL A 29 -2.48 4.53 1.08
C VAL A 29 -2.97 5.89 1.56
N GLU A 30 -2.10 6.88 1.48
CA GLU A 30 -2.44 8.28 1.65
C GLU A 30 -2.00 9.03 0.40
N GLN A 31 -2.93 9.74 -0.23
CA GLN A 31 -2.64 10.57 -1.37
C GLN A 31 -2.49 12.01 -0.89
N THR A 32 -1.24 12.48 -0.80
CA THR A 32 -0.93 13.84 -0.34
C THR A 32 -1.19 14.87 -1.44
N ASP A 33 -0.85 14.53 -2.68
CA ASP A 33 -1.04 15.38 -3.87
C ASP A 33 -1.55 14.55 -5.05
N ASN A 34 -1.85 15.21 -6.18
CA ASN A 34 -2.25 14.51 -7.41
C ASN A 34 -1.19 13.50 -7.90
N GLU A 35 0.09 13.77 -7.62
CA GLU A 35 1.22 12.97 -8.09
C GLU A 35 1.99 12.30 -6.94
N THR A 36 1.69 12.64 -5.68
CA THR A 36 2.43 12.15 -4.51
C THR A 36 1.56 11.20 -3.69
N ILE A 37 2.09 10.01 -3.42
CA ILE A 37 1.45 8.98 -2.61
C ILE A 37 2.40 8.56 -1.50
N VAL A 38 1.88 8.50 -0.27
CA VAL A 38 2.55 7.96 0.89
C VAL A 38 1.93 6.60 1.22
N LEU A 39 2.79 5.58 1.32
CA LEU A 39 2.43 4.25 1.79
C LEU A 39 2.90 4.10 3.22
N HIS A 40 1.94 4.04 4.13
CA HIS A 40 2.10 3.85 5.57
C HIS A 40 2.24 2.36 5.86
N LEU A 41 3.46 1.85 5.78
CA LEU A 41 3.76 0.43 5.96
C LEU A 41 3.92 0.10 7.45
N ARG A 42 3.27 -0.96 7.90
CA ARG A 42 3.46 -1.47 9.26
C ARG A 42 4.88 -1.96 9.51
N SER A 43 5.40 -1.66 10.69
CA SER A 43 6.76 -2.05 11.09
C SER A 43 6.96 -3.58 11.09
N ASN A 44 5.88 -4.35 11.23
CA ASN A 44 5.90 -5.81 11.19
C ASN A 44 6.46 -6.38 9.87
N VAL A 45 6.25 -5.67 8.76
CA VAL A 45 6.72 -6.06 7.43
C VAL A 45 7.81 -5.13 6.87
N LYS A 46 8.44 -4.30 7.73
CA LYS A 46 9.52 -3.39 7.33
C LYS A 46 10.66 -4.08 6.58
N HIS A 47 10.90 -5.36 6.86
CA HIS A 47 11.94 -6.14 6.21
C HIS A 47 11.71 -6.28 4.69
N LEU A 48 10.46 -6.17 4.22
CA LEU A 48 10.12 -6.22 2.80
C LEU A 48 10.64 -4.99 2.04
N ILE A 49 10.77 -3.83 2.70
CA ILE A 49 11.27 -2.59 2.08
C ILE A 49 12.77 -2.38 2.26
N ASN A 50 13.45 -3.24 3.03
CA ASN A 50 14.92 -3.18 3.15
C ASN A 50 15.63 -3.42 1.80
N SER A 51 14.96 -4.09 0.86
CA SER A 51 15.47 -4.28 -0.50
C SER A 51 15.00 -3.14 -1.40
N VAL A 52 15.97 -2.36 -1.91
CA VAL A 52 15.72 -1.27 -2.87
C VAL A 52 14.94 -1.78 -4.10
N SER A 53 15.22 -3.01 -4.54
CA SER A 53 14.50 -3.64 -5.66
C SER A 53 13.01 -3.81 -5.38
N ASN A 54 12.60 -4.07 -4.13
CA ASN A 54 11.20 -4.20 -3.77
C ASN A 54 10.50 -2.84 -3.78
N VAL A 55 11.14 -1.81 -3.23
CA VAL A 55 10.63 -0.42 -3.24
C VAL A 55 10.45 0.07 -4.68
N ILE A 56 11.42 -0.19 -5.57
CA ILE A 56 11.31 0.16 -6.99
C ILE A 56 10.14 -0.55 -7.65
N LYS A 57 9.92 -1.84 -7.36
CA LYS A 57 8.80 -2.60 -7.92
C LYS A 57 7.45 -2.06 -7.45
N VAL A 58 7.33 -1.67 -6.18
CA VAL A 58 6.13 -1.03 -5.62
C VAL A 58 5.84 0.27 -6.38
N LYS A 59 6.83 1.17 -6.48
CA LYS A 59 6.68 2.44 -7.20
C LYS A 59 6.29 2.22 -8.67
N LYS A 60 6.99 1.32 -9.37
CA LYS A 60 6.70 0.98 -10.77
C LYS A 60 5.29 0.41 -10.97
N ALA A 61 4.81 -0.41 -10.05
CA ALA A 61 3.47 -0.99 -10.15
C ALA A 61 2.39 0.10 -10.07
N LEU A 62 2.51 1.04 -9.13
CA LEU A 62 1.60 2.18 -9.01
C LEU A 62 1.66 3.11 -10.21
N CYS A 63 2.86 3.51 -10.64
CA CYS A 63 3.01 4.37 -11.82
C CYS A 63 2.42 3.72 -13.08
N LYS A 64 2.63 2.40 -13.24
CA LYS A 64 2.07 1.64 -14.37
C LYS A 64 0.55 1.56 -14.32
N HIS A 65 -0.03 1.34 -13.14
CA HIS A 65 -1.48 1.21 -12.98
C HIS A 65 -2.21 2.54 -13.20
N ARG A 66 -1.70 3.63 -12.63
CA ARG A 66 -2.27 4.98 -12.84
C ARG A 66 -1.82 5.65 -14.14
N ASN A 67 -0.96 4.98 -14.91
CA ASN A 67 -0.40 5.46 -16.18
C ASN A 67 0.18 6.89 -16.07
N GLN A 68 0.80 7.20 -14.94
CA GLN A 68 1.38 8.49 -14.59
C GLN A 68 2.63 8.29 -13.73
N GLU A 69 3.57 9.24 -13.78
CA GLU A 69 4.73 9.23 -12.89
C GLU A 69 4.31 9.72 -11.50
N LEU A 70 4.19 8.80 -10.55
CA LEU A 70 3.82 9.09 -9.18
C LEU A 70 5.06 9.07 -8.28
N ASP A 71 5.16 10.03 -7.37
CA ASP A 71 6.13 9.97 -6.29
C ASP A 71 5.57 9.14 -5.12
N VAL A 72 5.97 7.87 -5.11
CA VAL A 72 5.57 6.92 -4.07
C VAL A 72 6.63 6.90 -2.97
N ASN A 73 6.27 7.41 -1.80
CA ASN A 73 7.07 7.37 -0.59
C ASN A 73 6.55 6.29 0.35
N ILE A 74 7.43 5.38 0.77
CA ILE A 74 7.06 4.33 1.73
C ILE A 74 7.68 4.70 3.08
N ILE A 75 6.83 4.93 4.07
CA ILE A 75 7.25 5.25 5.43
C ILE A 75 6.79 4.14 6.38
N ILE A 76 7.53 3.96 7.47
CA ILE A 76 7.08 3.06 8.54
C ILE A 76 6.16 3.84 9.44
N ASP A 77 4.89 3.46 9.43
CA ASP A 77 3.87 4.06 10.28
C ASP A 77 2.97 2.96 10.85
N ASP A 78 2.95 2.88 12.19
CA ASP A 78 2.13 1.96 12.97
C ASP A 78 0.84 2.63 13.48
N ASP A 79 0.54 3.84 13.01
CA ASP A 79 -0.71 4.53 13.33
C ASP A 79 -1.91 3.77 12.73
N LEU A 80 -2.78 3.31 13.63
CA LEU A 80 -4.01 2.59 13.33
C LEU A 80 -5.13 3.51 12.80
N ASN A 81 -4.92 4.83 12.80
CA ASN A 81 -5.79 5.79 12.11
C ASN A 81 -5.88 5.48 10.61
N TYR A 82 -4.75 5.07 10.02
CA TYR A 82 -4.67 4.66 8.61
C TYR A 82 -4.76 3.15 8.49
N LYS A 83 -5.97 2.61 8.36
CA LYS A 83 -6.17 1.16 8.30
C LYS A 83 -5.62 0.56 7.01
N THR A 84 -4.86 -0.52 7.14
CA THR A 84 -4.37 -1.31 6.01
C THR A 84 -5.44 -2.29 5.52
N PRO A 85 -5.34 -2.77 4.26
CA PRO A 85 -6.22 -3.80 3.72
C PRO A 85 -6.36 -5.06 4.59
N ILE A 86 -5.26 -5.50 5.22
CA ILE A 86 -5.28 -6.64 6.15
C ILE A 86 -6.09 -6.30 7.40
N GLU A 87 -5.81 -5.17 8.05
CA GLU A 87 -6.51 -4.78 9.28
C GLU A 87 -8.00 -4.57 9.03
N MET A 88 -8.37 -3.97 7.89
CA MET A 88 -9.78 -3.83 7.49
C MET A 88 -10.47 -5.18 7.37
N ARG A 89 -9.78 -6.17 6.80
CA ARG A 89 -10.31 -7.53 6.69
C ARG A 89 -10.45 -8.17 8.06
N GLU A 90 -9.48 -8.00 8.95
CA GLU A 90 -9.55 -8.55 10.32
C GLU A 90 -10.69 -7.93 11.13
N GLU A 91 -10.93 -6.62 11.00
CA GLU A 91 -12.07 -5.97 11.66
C GLU A 91 -13.43 -6.55 11.21
N LEU A 92 -13.58 -6.89 9.92
CA LEU A 92 -14.81 -7.50 9.40
C LEU A 92 -15.12 -8.88 10.01
N TYR A 93 -14.12 -9.60 10.53
CA TYR A 93 -14.31 -10.90 11.18
C TYR A 93 -14.47 -10.79 12.71
N GLN A 94 -14.21 -9.62 13.29
CA GLN A 94 -14.39 -9.37 14.73
C GLN A 94 -15.78 -8.79 15.08
N GLU A 95 -16.58 -8.42 14.07
CA GLU A 95 -18.01 -8.10 14.19
C GLU A 95 -18.89 -9.33 13.98
#